data_AF-A0A965G7Y7-F1
#
_entry.id   AF-A0A965G7Y7-F1
#
_cell.length_a   1.000
_cell.length_b   1.000
_cell.length_c   1.000
_cell.angle_alpha   90.00
_cell.angle_beta   90.00
_cell.angle_gamma   90.00
#
_symmetry.space_group_name_H-M   'P 1'
#
loop_
_entity.id
_entity.type
_entity.pdbx_description
1 polymer ?
#
loop_
_entity_poly.entity_id
_entity_poly.type
_entity_poly.pdbx_seq_one_letter_code
_entity_poly.pdbx_strand_id
1 'polypeptide(L)'
;MVAEQIRLVFEAFPVGAVKTGMLFSSGIIREVARQLGRKRGLKLVVDPVMVATSGAALLKPDAERSMAKLLFSKAVLVTPNLDEAARLVGRKLRNPEQAMKAARELAAKWKVPFLVKGGHLGRTEG
;
A
#
# COMPACT_ATOMS: atom_id res chain seq x y z
N MET A 1 -9.20 -16.90 11.31
CA MET A 1 -8.45 -17.31 10.10
C MET A 1 -7.26 -16.40 9.77
N VAL A 2 -7.42 -15.16 9.28
CA VAL A 2 -6.25 -14.30 8.90
C VAL A 2 -5.26 -14.06 10.05
N ALA A 3 -5.77 -13.74 11.24
CA ALA A 3 -4.97 -13.53 12.44
C ALA A 3 -4.04 -14.71 12.77
N GLU A 4 -4.61 -15.91 12.65
CA GLU A 4 -3.98 -17.16 13.03
C GLU A 4 -2.91 -17.57 12.01
N GLN A 5 -3.19 -17.40 10.72
CA GLN A 5 -2.22 -17.64 9.65
C GLN A 5 -0.98 -16.75 9.83
N ILE A 6 -1.16 -15.46 10.12
CA ILE A 6 -0.02 -14.55 10.36
C ILE A 6 0.75 -14.97 11.61
N ARG A 7 0.04 -15.33 12.69
CA ARG A 7 0.68 -15.77 13.94
C ARG A 7 1.53 -17.02 13.72
N LEU A 8 1.00 -18.04 13.06
CA LEU A 8 1.71 -19.28 12.80
C LEU A 8 3.00 -19.05 11.99
N VAL A 9 2.97 -18.18 10.97
CA VAL A 9 4.19 -17.85 10.20
C VAL A 9 5.21 -17.12 11.07
N PHE A 10 4.76 -16.21 11.95
CA PHE A 10 5.67 -15.48 12.85
C PHE A 10 6.27 -16.35 13.95
N GLU A 11 5.56 -17.38 14.40
CA GLU A 11 6.05 -18.38 15.35
C GLU A 11 7.01 -19.38 14.68
N ALA A 12 6.74 -19.77 13.44
CA ALA A 12 7.54 -20.74 12.71
C ALA A 12 8.85 -20.18 12.14
N PHE A 13 8.92 -18.87 11.83
CA PHE A 13 10.05 -18.29 11.10
C PHE A 13 10.54 -16.96 11.71
N PRO A 14 11.86 -16.68 11.65
CA PRO A 14 12.42 -15.39 12.02
C PRO A 14 12.15 -14.33 10.93
N VAL A 15 10.88 -13.95 10.74
CA VAL A 15 10.45 -12.99 9.71
C VAL A 15 11.02 -11.59 10.00
N GLY A 16 11.88 -11.08 9.11
CA GLY A 16 12.48 -9.73 9.20
C GLY A 16 11.76 -8.64 8.39
N ALA A 17 10.93 -9.01 7.41
CA ALA A 17 10.18 -8.08 6.58
C ALA A 17 8.84 -8.70 6.12
N VAL A 18 7.85 -7.83 5.88
CA VAL A 18 6.54 -8.19 5.32
C VAL A 18 6.17 -7.20 4.22
N LYS A 19 5.56 -7.71 3.15
CA LYS A 19 4.88 -6.89 2.14
C LYS A 19 3.38 -7.17 2.18
N THR A 20 2.54 -6.14 2.20
CA THR A 20 1.09 -6.30 1.99
C THR A 20 0.74 -6.10 0.53
N GLY A 21 -0.11 -6.96 -0.03
CA GLY A 21 -0.77 -6.78 -1.32
C GLY A 21 -2.24 -6.36 -1.15
N MET A 22 -3.13 -6.88 -1.99
CA MET A 22 -4.57 -6.62 -1.92
C MET A 22 -5.16 -7.03 -0.56
N LEU A 23 -5.74 -6.07 0.16
CA LEU A 23 -6.48 -6.29 1.40
C LEU A 23 -7.95 -5.88 1.20
N PHE A 24 -8.80 -6.86 0.91
CA PHE A 24 -10.17 -6.67 0.40
C PHE A 24 -11.10 -5.81 1.26
N SER A 25 -10.96 -5.86 2.59
CA SER A 25 -11.90 -5.19 3.51
C SER A 25 -11.19 -4.56 4.71
N SER A 26 -11.83 -3.56 5.31
CA SER A 26 -11.34 -2.91 6.54
C SER A 26 -11.16 -3.88 7.70
N GLY A 27 -11.97 -4.94 7.79
CA GLY A 27 -11.82 -5.98 8.81
C GLY A 27 -10.49 -6.72 8.68
N ILE A 28 -10.14 -7.12 7.45
CA ILE A 28 -8.84 -7.75 7.13
C ILE A 28 -7.70 -6.77 7.44
N ILE A 29 -7.82 -5.52 7.01
CA ILE A 29 -6.78 -4.50 7.23
C ILE A 29 -6.52 -4.27 8.73
N ARG A 30 -7.59 -4.16 9.53
CA ARG A 30 -7.47 -4.01 10.99
C ARG A 30 -6.73 -5.18 11.60
N GLU A 31 -7.08 -6.40 11.19
CA GLU A 31 -6.47 -7.61 11.71
C GLU A 31 -4.99 -7.73 11.31
N VAL A 32 -4.66 -7.45 10.05
CA VAL A 32 -3.27 -7.38 9.57
C VAL A 32 -2.49 -6.33 10.35
N ALA A 33 -3.00 -5.10 10.46
CA ALA A 33 -2.34 -4.02 11.18
C ALA A 33 -2.10 -4.34 12.67
N ARG A 34 -3.00 -5.11 13.28
CA ARG A 34 -2.89 -5.60 14.66
C ARG A 34 -1.79 -6.64 14.79
N GLN A 35 -1.76 -7.65 13.93
CA GLN A 35 -0.73 -8.70 13.98
C GLN A 35 0.67 -8.17 13.67
N LEU A 36 0.80 -7.33 12.63
CA LEU A 36 2.10 -6.73 12.28
C LEU A 36 2.65 -5.83 13.40
N GLY A 37 1.76 -5.13 14.14
CA GLY A 37 2.15 -4.29 15.26
C GLY A 37 2.69 -5.04 16.49
N ARG A 38 2.51 -6.36 16.57
CA ARG A 38 3.04 -7.17 17.68
C ARG A 38 4.55 -7.43 17.56
N LYS A 39 5.11 -7.31 16.36
CA LYS A 39 6.53 -7.59 16.10
C LYS A 39 7.32 -6.29 16.03
N ARG A 40 8.18 -6.05 17.03
CA ARG A 40 9.12 -4.92 17.01
C ARG A 40 10.18 -5.11 15.93
N GLY A 41 10.58 -4.02 15.28
CA GLY A 41 11.64 -4.02 14.26
C GLY A 41 11.26 -4.63 12.91
N LEU A 42 10.00 -5.02 12.71
CA LEU A 42 9.54 -5.58 11.44
C LEU A 42 9.51 -4.51 10.35
N LYS A 43 10.20 -4.75 9.22
CA LYS A 43 10.15 -3.86 8.05
C LYS A 43 8.88 -4.14 7.25
N LEU A 44 7.98 -3.16 7.17
CA LEU A 44 6.71 -3.28 6.45
C LEU A 44 6.72 -2.49 5.14
N VAL A 45 6.54 -3.18 4.01
CA VAL A 45 6.25 -2.56 2.71
C VAL A 45 4.76 -2.65 2.43
N VAL A 46 4.12 -1.54 2.09
CA VAL A 46 2.69 -1.52 1.77
C VAL A 46 2.51 -1.32 0.27
N ASP A 47 1.95 -2.31 -0.42
CA ASP A 47 1.46 -2.17 -1.79
C ASP A 47 -0.04 -1.88 -1.73
N PRO A 48 -0.48 -0.63 -1.97
CA PRO A 48 -1.88 -0.23 -1.80
C PRO A 48 -2.69 -0.66 -3.02
N VAL A 49 -2.79 -1.96 -3.26
CA VAL A 49 -3.47 -2.57 -4.41
C VAL A 49 -4.97 -2.26 -4.33
N MET A 50 -5.39 -1.12 -4.89
CA MET A 50 -6.75 -0.58 -4.81
C MET A 50 -7.59 -0.89 -6.04
N VAL A 51 -6.92 -1.19 -7.16
CA VAL A 51 -7.51 -1.26 -8.49
C VAL A 51 -6.95 -2.48 -9.21
N ALA A 52 -7.81 -3.22 -9.89
CA ALA A 52 -7.37 -4.27 -10.79
C ALA A 52 -6.68 -3.66 -12.01
N THR A 53 -5.88 -4.45 -12.72
CA THR A 53 -5.34 -4.07 -14.04
C THR A 53 -6.43 -3.68 -15.03
N SER A 54 -7.65 -4.21 -14.84
CA SER A 54 -8.85 -3.86 -15.64
C SER A 54 -9.55 -2.56 -15.21
N GLY A 55 -9.06 -1.86 -14.17
CA GLY A 55 -9.67 -0.64 -13.65
C GLY A 55 -10.77 -0.85 -12.60
N ALA A 56 -11.18 -2.10 -12.34
CA ALA A 56 -12.19 -2.43 -11.35
C ALA A 56 -11.71 -2.14 -9.92
N ALA A 57 -12.59 -1.61 -9.07
CA ALA A 57 -12.30 -1.41 -7.65
C ALA A 57 -12.14 -2.77 -6.96
N LEU A 58 -10.98 -3.00 -6.32
CA LEU A 58 -10.69 -4.24 -5.60
C LEU A 58 -11.03 -4.14 -4.10
N LEU A 59 -11.16 -2.92 -3.60
CA LEU A 59 -11.40 -2.64 -2.19
C LEU A 59 -12.83 -2.15 -1.98
N LYS A 60 -13.39 -2.52 -0.83
CA LYS A 60 -14.58 -1.83 -0.32
C LYS A 60 -14.25 -0.34 -0.05
N PRO A 61 -15.23 0.58 -0.18
CA PRO A 61 -14.98 2.03 -0.08
C PRO A 61 -14.32 2.50 1.23
N ASP A 62 -14.48 1.74 2.31
CA ASP A 62 -13.92 2.02 3.64
C ASP A 62 -12.52 1.42 3.85
N ALA A 63 -12.11 0.47 3.00
CA ALA A 63 -10.86 -0.26 3.13
C ALA A 63 -9.65 0.61 2.76
N GLU A 64 -9.75 1.46 1.73
CA GLU A 64 -8.68 2.43 1.37
C GLU A 64 -8.34 3.36 2.55
N ARG A 65 -9.36 3.95 3.18
CA ARG A 65 -9.18 4.81 4.37
C ARG A 65 -8.56 4.05 5.53
N SER A 66 -9.02 2.82 5.77
CA SER A 66 -8.48 1.97 6.83
C SER A 66 -7.01 1.64 6.59
N MET A 67 -6.63 1.31 5.35
CA MET A 67 -5.25 1.02 4.97
C MET A 67 -4.34 2.23 5.19
N ALA A 68 -4.76 3.40 4.69
CA ALA A 68 -3.99 4.62 4.88
C ALA A 68 -3.80 4.96 6.36
N LYS A 69 -4.86 4.87 7.17
CA LYS A 69 -4.81 5.18 8.61
C LYS A 69 -3.98 4.19 9.43
N LEU A 70 -4.04 2.89 9.11
CA LEU A 70 -3.53 1.83 9.98
C LEU A 70 -2.20 1.23 9.51
N LEU A 71 -1.90 1.30 8.21
CA LEU A 71 -0.73 0.67 7.61
C LEU A 71 0.31 1.67 7.11
N PHE A 72 -0.08 2.78 6.46
CA PHE A 72 0.90 3.69 5.85
C PHE A 72 1.86 4.28 6.87
N SER A 73 1.37 4.74 8.02
CA SER A 73 2.20 5.30 9.09
C SER A 73 3.17 4.31 9.74
N LYS A 74 2.99 3.00 9.51
CA LYS A 74 3.86 1.94 10.02
C LYS A 74 4.80 1.39 8.96
N ALA A 75 4.65 1.80 7.71
CA ALA A 75 5.42 1.27 6.59
C ALA A 75 6.80 1.92 6.55
N VAL A 76 7.80 1.14 6.13
CA VAL A 76 9.11 1.67 5.71
C VAL A 76 9.09 2.16 4.27
N LEU A 77 8.11 1.69 3.48
CA LEU A 77 7.90 2.07 2.09
C LEU A 77 6.45 1.79 1.67
N VAL A 78 5.83 2.73 0.95
CA VAL A 78 4.56 2.50 0.25
C VAL A 78 4.80 2.50 -1.26
N THR A 79 4.24 1.53 -1.99
CA THR A 79 4.56 1.32 -3.42
C THR A 79 3.33 1.43 -4.33
N PRO A 80 2.61 2.58 -4.38
CA PRO A 80 1.46 2.70 -5.27
C PRO A 80 1.89 2.64 -6.75
N ASN A 81 1.02 2.15 -7.63
CA ASN A 81 1.12 2.44 -9.06
C ASN A 81 0.61 3.88 -9.36
N LEU A 82 0.64 4.29 -10.63
CA LEU A 82 0.23 5.64 -11.04
C LEU A 82 -1.25 5.94 -10.70
N ASP A 83 -2.15 4.99 -10.95
CA ASP A 83 -3.59 5.15 -10.72
C ASP A 83 -3.93 5.21 -9.22
N GLU A 84 -3.23 4.40 -8.43
CA GLU A 84 -3.30 4.39 -6.97
C GLU A 84 -2.75 5.69 -6.40
N ALA A 85 -1.61 6.17 -6.89
CA ALA A 85 -1.04 7.44 -6.49
C ALA A 85 -2.00 8.59 -6.83
N ALA A 86 -2.60 8.59 -8.03
CA ALA A 86 -3.59 9.58 -8.46
C ALA A 86 -4.82 9.60 -7.54
N ARG A 87 -5.33 8.42 -7.12
CA ARG A 87 -6.40 8.31 -6.12
C ARG A 87 -5.98 8.89 -4.76
N LEU A 88 -4.79 8.54 -4.27
CA LEU A 88 -4.31 9.01 -2.96
C LEU A 88 -4.09 10.53 -2.90
N VAL A 89 -3.67 11.16 -4.01
CA VAL A 89 -3.54 12.62 -4.11
C VAL A 89 -4.82 13.33 -4.57
N GLY A 90 -5.85 12.58 -4.97
CA GLY A 90 -7.14 13.12 -5.40
C GLY A 90 -7.11 13.84 -6.76
N ARG A 91 -6.12 13.55 -7.63
CA ARG A 91 -5.99 14.18 -8.95
C ARG A 91 -5.31 13.24 -9.96
N LYS A 92 -5.59 13.42 -11.25
CA LYS A 92 -4.94 12.64 -12.32
C LYS A 92 -3.44 12.99 -12.40
N LEU A 93 -2.62 11.97 -12.66
CA LEU A 93 -1.19 12.09 -12.90
C LEU A 93 -0.91 11.64 -14.33
N ARG A 94 -0.36 12.52 -15.16
CA ARG A 94 -0.23 12.31 -16.62
C ARG A 94 1.21 12.17 -17.10
N ASN A 95 2.19 12.55 -16.29
CA ASN A 95 3.60 12.52 -16.67
C ASN A 95 4.49 12.16 -15.46
N PRO A 96 5.76 11.78 -15.69
CA PRO A 96 6.69 11.42 -14.61
C PRO A 96 6.91 12.53 -13.57
N GLU A 97 6.89 13.78 -13.99
CA GLU A 97 7.09 14.92 -13.07
C GLU A 97 5.93 15.05 -12.07
N GLN A 98 4.69 14.90 -12.54
CA GLN A 98 3.50 14.85 -11.69
C GLN A 98 3.54 13.66 -10.73
N ALA A 99 3.99 12.48 -11.20
CA ALA A 99 4.16 11.31 -10.36
C ALA A 99 5.21 11.54 -9.25
N MET A 100 6.34 12.17 -9.59
CA MET A 100 7.38 12.51 -8.62
C MET A 100 6.88 13.52 -7.59
N LYS A 101 6.14 14.55 -8.02
CA LYS A 101 5.53 15.53 -7.12
C LYS A 101 4.50 14.88 -6.20
N ALA A 102 3.66 13.99 -6.73
CA ALA A 102 2.71 13.22 -5.95
C ALA A 102 3.41 12.33 -4.90
N ALA A 103 4.49 11.65 -5.26
CA ALA A 103 5.29 10.86 -4.34
C ALA A 103 5.81 11.70 -3.16
N ARG A 104 6.34 12.91 -3.45
CA ARG A 104 6.82 13.85 -2.42
C ARG A 104 5.69 14.34 -1.52
N GLU A 105 4.54 14.69 -2.08
CA GLU A 105 3.36 15.12 -1.31
C GLU A 105 2.86 14.01 -0.38
N LEU A 106 2.74 12.78 -0.89
CA LEU A 106 2.33 11.62 -0.10
C LEU A 106 3.35 11.31 0.99
N ALA A 107 4.64 11.38 0.67
CA ALA A 107 5.69 11.16 1.66
C ALA A 107 5.68 12.23 2.76
N ALA A 108 5.46 13.50 2.40
CA ALA A 108 5.34 14.60 3.35
C ALA A 108 4.09 14.45 4.26
N LYS A 109 2.98 13.98 3.70
CA LYS A 109 1.70 13.75 4.39
C LYS A 109 1.78 12.61 5.41
N TRP A 110 2.36 11.47 5.01
CA TRP A 110 2.38 10.26 5.84
C TRP A 110 3.69 10.07 6.62
N LYS A 111 4.70 10.92 6.37
CA LYS A 111 6.05 10.83 6.95
C LYS A 111 6.73 9.48 6.65
N VAL A 112 6.46 8.93 5.46
CA VAL A 112 6.96 7.63 5.01
C VAL A 112 7.37 7.72 3.54
N PRO A 113 8.43 7.02 3.08
CA PRO A 113 8.79 7.01 1.67
C PRO A 113 7.69 6.42 0.76
N PHE A 114 7.47 7.04 -0.41
CA PHE A 114 6.58 6.55 -1.46
C PHE A 114 7.35 6.29 -2.75
N LEU A 115 7.26 5.06 -3.27
CA LEU A 115 7.77 4.67 -4.59
C LEU A 115 6.59 4.53 -5.56
N VAL A 116 6.37 5.55 -6.40
CA VAL A 116 5.30 5.53 -7.40
C VAL A 116 5.76 4.73 -8.63
N LYS A 117 5.13 3.58 -8.89
CA LYS A 117 5.45 2.71 -10.03
C LYS A 117 4.79 3.26 -11.29
N GLY A 118 5.61 3.62 -12.29
CA GLY A 118 5.18 4.33 -13.49
C GLY A 118 4.76 3.48 -14.68
N GLY A 119 4.19 2.28 -14.50
CA GLY A 119 4.01 1.25 -15.55
C GLY A 119 3.32 1.64 -16.88
N HIS A 120 2.87 2.90 -17.04
CA HIS A 120 2.25 3.43 -18.26
C HIS A 120 2.83 4.78 -18.73
N LEU A 121 3.87 5.33 -18.10
CA LEU A 121 4.39 6.68 -18.39
C LEU A 121 5.31 6.77 -19.62
N GLY A 122 5.34 5.75 -20.47
CA GLY A 122 6.21 5.73 -21.64
C GLY A 122 6.05 4.53 -22.56
N ARG A 123 4.92 3.80 -22.50
CA ARG A 123 4.62 2.79 -23.51
C ARG A 123 3.83 3.47 -24.62
N THR A 124 4.55 4.05 -25.58
CA THR A 124 4.04 4.12 -26.95
C THR A 124 3.82 2.68 -27.40
N GLU A 125 2.57 2.22 -27.41
CA GLU A 125 2.20 1.16 -28.35
C GLU A 125 2.18 1.84 -29.72
N GLY A 126 3.17 1.48 -30.54
CA GLY A 126 3.40 1.97 -31.90
C GLY A 126 4.58 1.21 -32.48
#